data_AF-A0AB73SZR7-F1
#
_entry.id   AF-A0AB73SZR7-F1
#
_cell.length_a   1.000
_cell.length_b   1.000
_cell.length_c   1.000
_cell.angle_alpha   90.00
_cell.angle_beta   90.00
_cell.angle_gamma   90.00
#
_symmetry.space_group_name_H-M   'P 1'
#
loop_
_entity.id
_entity.type
_entity.pdbx_description
1 polymer ?
#
loop_
_entity_poly.entity_id
_entity_poly.type
_entity_poly.pdbx_seq_one_letter_code
_entity_poly.pdbx_strand_id
1 'polypeptide(L)' 'MNTQILKCLVQLTNYQVDTVIPKDLYEKFPNSPKTREELDLLSRLGYITILYGDNGIDDIGVNKKAIDYFK' A
#
# COMPACT_ATOMS: atom_id res chain seq x y z
N MET A 1 12.14 1.64 6.43
CA MET A 1 10.86 1.09 5.99
C MET A 1 10.00 0.77 7.20
N ASN A 2 8.95 1.55 7.42
CA ASN A 2 7.92 1.23 8.38
C ASN A 2 7.03 0.10 7.82
N THR A 3 7.09 -1.09 8.42
CA THR A 3 6.32 -2.27 7.98
C THR A 3 4.84 -2.18 8.32
N GLN A 4 4.39 -1.20 9.12
CA GLN A 4 2.99 -1.09 9.54
C GLN A 4 2.05 -0.80 8.38
N ILE A 5 2.42 0.12 7.47
CA ILE A 5 1.64 0.42 6.26
C ILE A 5 1.57 -0.82 5.38
N LEU A 6 2.71 -1.48 5.15
CA LEU A 6 2.75 -2.68 4.32
C LEU A 6 1.89 -3.81 4.93
N LYS A 7 1.98 -4.03 6.24
CA LYS A 7 1.16 -5.02 6.95
C LYS A 7 -0.33 -4.69 6.80
N CYS A 8 -0.70 -3.43 6.92
CA CYS A 8 -2.09 -3.00 6.73
C CYS A 8 -2.59 -3.30 5.32
N LEU A 9 -1.81 -2.98 4.29
CA LEU A 9 -2.17 -3.26 2.89
C LEU A 9 -2.35 -4.77 2.64
N VAL A 10 -1.46 -5.60 3.18
CA VAL A 10 -1.57 -7.07 3.09
C VAL A 10 -2.81 -7.60 3.83
N GLN A 11 -3.17 -6.99 4.97
CA GLN A 11 -4.39 -7.35 5.70
C GLN A 11 -5.66 -6.94 4.96
N LEU A 12 -5.68 -5.75 4.34
CA LEU A 12 -6.83 -5.27 3.56
C LEU A 12 -7.10 -6.14 2.33
N THR A 13 -6.06 -6.78 1.77
CA THR A 13 -6.16 -7.73 0.64
C THR A 13 -6.36 -9.19 1.08
N ASN A 14 -6.62 -9.44 2.37
CA ASN A 14 -6.75 -10.80 2.92
C ASN A 14 -5.57 -11.73 2.53
N TYR A 15 -4.35 -11.20 2.51
CA TYR A 15 -3.13 -11.92 2.14
C TYR A 15 -3.15 -12.48 0.70
N GLN A 16 -3.79 -11.77 -0.24
CA GLN A 16 -3.82 -12.10 -1.67
C GLN A 16 -3.24 -10.96 -2.52
N VAL A 17 -2.87 -11.28 -3.76
CA VAL A 17 -2.44 -10.26 -4.73
C VAL A 17 -3.70 -9.56 -5.24
N ASP A 18 -3.96 -8.37 -4.71
CA ASP A 18 -5.18 -7.61 -4.98
C ASP A 18 -4.92 -6.10 -4.82
N THR A 19 -5.90 -5.28 -5.18
CA THR A 19 -5.87 -3.82 -5.05
C THR A 19 -6.57 -3.35 -3.78
N VAL A 20 -6.04 -2.27 -3.20
CA VAL A 20 -6.61 -1.58 -2.04
C VAL A 20 -7.03 -0.19 -2.47
N ILE A 21 -8.27 0.19 -2.13
CA ILE A 21 -8.77 1.56 -2.27
C ILE A 21 -8.05 2.43 -1.23
N PRO A 22 -7.38 3.53 -1.61
CA PRO A 22 -6.58 4.35 -0.69
C PRO A 22 -7.34 4.86 0.52
N LYS A 23 -8.66 5.07 0.37
CA LYS A 23 -9.55 5.46 1.46
C LYS A 23 -9.45 4.48 2.65
N ASP A 24 -9.44 3.18 2.40
CA ASP A 24 -9.39 2.14 3.44
C ASP A 24 -8.05 2.14 4.19
N LEU A 25 -6.97 2.47 3.49
CA LEU A 25 -5.67 2.72 4.12
C LEU A 25 -5.72 3.99 4.98
N TYR A 26 -6.35 5.05 4.47
CA TYR A 26 -6.37 6.36 5.13
C TYR A 26 -7.21 6.41 6.41
N GLU A 27 -8.13 5.48 6.61
CA GLU A 27 -8.81 5.27 7.89
C GLU A 27 -7.83 4.91 9.02
N LYS A 28 -6.70 4.27 8.71
CA LYS A 28 -5.67 3.88 9.68
C LYS A 28 -4.41 4.75 9.62
N PHE A 29 -4.07 5.26 8.45
CA PHE A 29 -2.87 6.07 8.20
C PHE A 29 -3.26 7.35 7.46
N PRO A 30 -3.34 8.52 8.14
CA PRO A 30 -3.77 9.75 7.51
C PRO A 30 -3.03 10.05 6.21
N ASN A 31 -3.75 10.56 5.20
CA ASN A 31 -3.14 11.05 3.97
C ASN A 31 -2.22 12.23 4.30
N SER A 32 -0.94 11.96 4.45
CA SER A 32 0.08 12.88 4.91
C SER A 32 1.34 12.70 4.08
N PRO A 33 2.25 13.70 4.03
CA PRO A 33 3.52 13.57 3.32
C PRO A 33 4.29 12.31 3.74
N LYS A 34 4.30 12.01 5.04
CA LYS A 34 4.94 10.81 5.60
C LYS A 34 4.33 9.51 5.07
N THR A 35 3.00 9.40 5.02
CA THR A 35 2.34 8.21 4.45
C THR A 35 2.67 8.05 2.97
N ARG A 36 2.72 9.16 2.24
CA ARG A 36 3.03 9.17 0.81
C ARG A 36 4.48 8.78 0.52
N GLU A 37 5.45 9.31 1.26
CA GLU A 37 6.85 8.92 1.20
C GLU A 37 7.04 7.41 1.42
N GLU A 38 6.27 6.85 2.36
CA GLU A 38 6.37 5.43 2.69
C GLU A 38 5.72 4.54 1.62
N LEU A 39 4.61 4.98 1.02
CA LEU A 39 4.03 4.31 -0.15
C LEU A 39 5.00 4.34 -1.34
N ASP A 40 5.64 5.48 -1.61
CA ASP A 40 6.64 5.61 -2.67
C ASP A 40 7.86 4.72 -2.42
N LEU A 41 8.28 4.56 -1.16
CA LEU A 41 9.35 3.64 -0.77
C LEU A 41 8.94 2.19 -1.01
N LEU A 42 7.75 1.78 -0.56
CA LEU A 42 7.24 0.42 -0.74
C LEU A 42 7.07 0.08 -2.23
N SER A 43 6.66 1.06 -3.04
CA SER A 43 6.54 0.90 -4.49
C SER A 43 7.90 0.71 -5.15
N ARG A 44 8.89 1.55 -4.81
CA ARG A 44 10.28 1.40 -5.29
C ARG A 44 10.92 0.06 -4.90
N LEU A 45 10.55 -0.47 -3.74
CA LEU A 45 11.00 -1.78 -3.28
C LEU A 45 10.23 -2.95 -3.93
N GLY A 46 9.21 -2.69 -4.75
CA GLY A 46 8.43 -3.69 -5.48
C GLY A 46 7.39 -4.43 -4.62
N TYR A 47 7.09 -3.94 -3.42
CA TYR A 47 6.06 -4.51 -2.57
C TYR A 47 4.65 -4.14 -3.01
N ILE A 48 4.49 -2.94 -3.57
CA ILE A 48 3.21 -2.43 -4.05
C ILE A 48 3.36 -1.74 -5.40
N THR A 49 2.25 -1.53 -6.08
CA THR A 49 2.13 -0.71 -7.28
C THR A 49 1.10 0.38 -7.00
N ILE A 50 1.42 1.63 -7.35
CA ILE A 50 0.51 2.76 -7.13
C ILE A 50 -0.08 3.16 -8.48
N LEU A 51 -1.41 3.13 -8.58
CA LEU A 51 -2.14 3.69 -9.70
C LEU A 51 -2.52 5.12 -9.35
N TYR A 52 -2.13 6.08 -10.18
CA TYR A 52 -2.51 7.49 -10.02
C TYR A 52 -3.65 7.84 -10.97
N GLY A 53 -4.67 8.51 -10.44
CA GLY A 53 -5.71 9.19 -11.21
C GLY A 53 -5.50 10.70 -11.21
N ASP A 54 -6.47 11.45 -11.76
CA ASP A 54 -6.36 12.89 -11.97
C ASP A 54 -6.06 13.71 -10.71
N ASN A 55 -6.53 13.24 -9.54
CA ASN A 55 -6.45 13.97 -8.27
C ASN A 55 -5.61 13.27 -7.18
N GLY A 56 -4.88 12.20 -7.52
CA GLY A 56 -4.05 11.50 -6.53
C GLY A 56 -3.91 10.01 -6.78
N ILE A 57 -3.67 9.26 -5.69
CA ILE A 57 -3.66 7.81 -5.76
C ILE A 57 -5.10 7.33 -5.92
N ASP A 58 -5.34 6.53 -6.95
CA ASP A 58 -6.63 5.91 -7.25
C ASP A 58 -6.69 4.50 -6.64
N ASP A 59 -5.65 3.70 -6.86
CA ASP A 59 -5.53 2.33 -6.32
C ASP A 59 -4.11 2.00 -5.86
N ILE A 60 -4.02 1.08 -4.91
CA ILE A 60 -2.74 0.51 -4.43
C ILE A 60 -2.78 -1.01 -4.63
N GLY A 61 -2.08 -1.50 -5.65
CA GLY A 61 -1.90 -2.94 -5.89
C GLY A 61 -0.87 -3.54 -4.93
N VAL A 62 -1.23 -4.61 -4.23
CA VAL A 62 -0.32 -5.35 -3.34
C VAL A 62 0.31 -6.51 -4.10
N ASN A 63 1.64 -6.48 -4.25
CA ASN A 63 2.35 -7.48 -5.05
C ASN A 63 2.59 -8.76 -4.23
N LYS A 64 2.81 -9.88 -4.93
CA LYS A 64 3.17 -11.18 -4.30
C LYS A 64 4.31 -11.07 -3.30
N LYS A 65 5.30 -10.21 -3.57
CA LYS A 65 6.44 -9.93 -2.69
C LYS A 65 6.02 -9.44 -1.30
N ALA A 66 4.95 -8.65 -1.20
CA ALA A 66 4.42 -8.19 0.09
C ALA A 66 3.75 -9.32 0.87
N ILE A 67 3.03 -10.19 0.17
CA ILE A 67 2.36 -11.35 0.77
C ILE A 67 3.40 -12.34 1.32
N ASP A 68 4.40 -12.66 0.50
CA ASP A 68 5.48 -13.59 0.86
C ASP A 68 6.35 -13.05 2.03
N TYR A 69 6.36 -11.74 2.29
CA TYR A 69 7.07 -11.15 3.43
C TYR A 69 6.38 -11.40 4.79
N PHE A 70 5.07 -11.66 4.81
CA PHE A 70 4.29 -11.88 6.04
C PHE A 70 3.73 -13.30 6.18
N LYS A 71 4.08 -14.21 5.26
CA LYS A 71 3.84 -15.65 5.38
C LYS A 71 5.08 -16.34 5.95
#